data_AF-A0AA50DNJ4-F1
#
_entry.id   AF-A0AA50DNJ4-F1
#
_cell.length_a   1.000
_cell.length_b   1.000
_cell.length_c   1.000
_cell.angle_alpha   90.00
_cell.angle_beta   90.00
_cell.angle_gamma   90.00
#
_symmetry.space_group_name_H-M   'P 1'
#
loop_
_entity.id
_entity.type
_entity.pdbx_description
1 polymer ?
#
loop_
_entity_poly.entity_id
_entity_poly.type
_entity_poly.pdbx_seq_one_letter_code
_entity_poly.pdbx_strand_id
1 'polypeptide(L)'
;MNKYKETFFLILAFLLAGCEDVKSVDWWKAHPQDAEKKVAECNKSGDDTENCKNAKDGFFRYKQLKAVDHPIDYKDAFDNMLNKGKK
;
A
#
# COMPACT_ATOMS: atom_id res chain seq x y z
N MET A 1 29.84 -21.79 23.01
CA MET A 1 29.94 -20.46 22.37
C MET A 1 29.31 -20.40 20.98
N ASN A 2 29.18 -21.50 20.23
CA ASN A 2 28.63 -21.46 18.86
C ASN A 2 27.09 -21.36 18.77
N LYS A 3 26.35 -21.71 19.83
CA LYS A 3 24.87 -21.62 19.85
C LYS A 3 24.35 -20.18 19.79
N TYR A 4 25.08 -19.22 20.37
CA TYR A 4 24.67 -17.81 20.40
C TYR A 4 25.03 -17.06 19.09
N LYS A 5 25.95 -17.64 18.30
CA LYS A 5 26.42 -17.07 17.02
C LYS A 5 25.34 -17.15 15.94
N GLU A 6 24.66 -18.30 15.87
CA GLU A 6 23.53 -18.52 14.96
C GLU A 6 22.32 -17.65 15.32
N THR A 7 22.01 -17.53 16.62
CA THR A 7 20.89 -16.69 17.10
C THR A 7 21.14 -15.21 16.85
N PHE A 8 22.39 -14.74 16.99
CA PHE A 8 22.75 -13.35 16.73
C PHE A 8 22.60 -12.96 15.25
N PHE A 9 22.91 -13.88 14.33
CA PHE A 9 22.76 -13.65 12.88
C PHE A 9 21.29 -13.49 12.46
N LEU A 10 20.37 -14.25 13.06
CA LEU A 10 18.93 -14.14 12.79
C LEU A 10 18.33 -12.81 13.27
N ILE A 11 18.77 -12.32 14.44
CA ILE A 11 18.32 -11.03 14.99
C ILE A 11 18.82 -9.87 14.12
N LEU A 12 20.06 -9.94 13.64
CA LEU A 12 20.64 -8.90 12.78
C LEU A 12 19.95 -8.82 11.41
N ALA A 13 19.54 -9.96 10.84
CA ALA A 13 18.78 -9.99 9.59
C ALA A 13 17.39 -9.36 9.74
N PHE A 14 16.73 -9.53 10.89
CA PHE A 14 15.45 -8.88 11.19
C PHE A 14 15.59 -7.37 11.39
N LEU A 15 16.71 -6.90 11.96
CA LEU A 15 17.00 -5.47 12.11
C LEU A 15 17.25 -4.78 10.77
N LEU A 16 17.87 -5.48 9.80
CA LEU A 16 18.11 -4.94 8.47
C LEU A 16 16.85 -4.86 7.60
N ALA A 17 15.85 -5.72 7.85
CA ALA A 17 14.55 -5.63 7.18
C ALA A 17 13.76 -4.35 7.51
N GLY A 18 14.15 -3.62 8.56
CA GLY A 18 13.53 -2.36 8.98
C GLY A 18 14.24 -1.09 8.47
N CYS A 19 15.34 -1.21 7.71
CA CYS A 19 16.10 -0.05 7.21
C CYS A 19 15.79 0.23 5.73
N GLU A 20 14.51 0.15 5.35
CA GLU A 20 14.08 0.60 4.03
C GLU A 20 14.03 2.13 4.02
N ASP A 21 14.70 2.77 3.05
CA ASP A 21 14.63 4.24 2.90
C ASP A 21 13.17 4.69 2.81
N VAL A 22 12.79 5.64 3.68
CA VAL A 22 11.43 6.19 3.69
C VAL A 22 11.21 6.98 2.40
N LYS A 23 10.34 6.45 1.54
CA LYS A 23 9.97 7.11 0.29
C LYS A 23 8.83 8.08 0.55
N SER A 24 8.86 9.24 -0.12
CA SER A 24 7.82 10.24 0.00
C SER A 24 6.52 9.79 -0.67
N VAL A 25 5.40 10.41 -0.27
CA VAL A 25 4.08 10.22 -0.91
C VAL A 25 4.14 10.44 -2.42
N ASP A 26 4.86 11.48 -2.88
CA ASP A 26 4.98 11.81 -4.30
C ASP A 26 5.74 10.75 -5.09
N TRP A 27 6.77 10.15 -4.49
CA TRP A 27 7.46 9.03 -5.11
C TRP A 27 6.49 7.86 -5.32
N TRP A 28 5.74 7.47 -4.28
CA TRP A 28 4.77 6.37 -4.38
C TRP A 28 3.65 6.64 -5.40
N LYS A 29 3.17 7.89 -5.46
CA LYS A 29 2.19 8.33 -6.46
C LYS A 29 2.70 8.18 -7.89
N ALA A 30 3.98 8.46 -8.12
CA ALA A 30 4.64 8.30 -9.42
C ALA A 30 4.99 6.84 -9.76
N HIS A 31 5.00 5.94 -8.77
CA HIS A 31 5.35 4.52 -8.90
C HIS A 31 4.20 3.62 -8.43
N PRO A 32 3.03 3.65 -9.10
CA PRO A 32 1.81 3.02 -8.60
C PRO A 32 1.88 1.50 -8.50
N GLN A 33 2.67 0.82 -9.35
CA GLN A 33 2.86 -0.64 -9.28
C GLN A 33 3.64 -1.05 -8.02
N ASP A 34 4.65 -0.26 -7.65
CA ASP A 34 5.42 -0.50 -6.42
C ASP A 34 4.58 -0.14 -5.19
N ALA A 35 3.82 0.96 -5.27
CA ALA A 35 2.90 1.36 -4.21
C ALA A 35 1.84 0.28 -3.94
N GLU A 36 1.26 -0.33 -4.99
CA GLU A 36 0.30 -1.43 -4.84
C GLU A 36 0.88 -2.63 -4.08
N LYS A 37 2.09 -3.08 -4.48
CA LYS A 37 2.78 -4.18 -3.81
C LYS A 37 3.06 -3.86 -2.35
N LYS A 38 3.60 -2.66 -2.07
CA LYS A 38 3.91 -2.25 -0.70
C LYS A 38 2.65 -2.13 0.15
N VAL A 39 1.56 -1.56 -0.38
CA VAL A 39 0.27 -1.50 0.32
C VAL A 39 -0.25 -2.90 0.66
N ALA A 40 -0.14 -3.87 -0.25
CA ALA A 40 -0.53 -5.25 0.02
C ALA A 40 0.31 -5.88 1.14
N GLU A 41 1.62 -5.64 1.15
CA GLU A 41 2.53 -6.08 2.23
C GLU A 41 2.15 -5.44 3.57
N CYS A 42 1.94 -4.12 3.61
CA CYS A 42 1.54 -3.38 4.81
C CYS A 42 0.18 -3.87 5.37
N ASN A 43 -0.75 -4.23 4.49
CA ASN A 43 -2.06 -4.75 4.91
C ASN A 43 -1.96 -6.17 5.47
N LYS A 44 -1.07 -7.00 4.91
CA LYS A 44 -0.86 -8.37 5.38
C LYS A 44 -0.15 -8.40 6.74
N SER A 45 0.82 -7.52 6.94
CA SER A 45 1.58 -7.42 8.19
C SER A 45 0.85 -6.64 9.28
N GLY A 46 -0.04 -5.72 8.90
CA GLY A 46 -0.62 -4.74 9.82
C GLY A 46 0.35 -3.59 10.16
N ASP A 47 1.45 -3.45 9.42
CA ASP A 47 2.48 -2.44 9.68
C ASP A 47 1.97 -1.01 9.36
N ASP A 48 2.40 -0.07 10.20
CA ASP A 48 2.08 1.35 10.13
C ASP A 48 3.33 2.25 10.05
N THR A 49 4.48 1.68 9.67
CA THR A 49 5.70 2.44 9.34
C THR A 49 5.41 3.64 8.44
N GLU A 50 6.27 4.66 8.50
CA GLU A 50 6.16 5.85 7.66
C GLU A 50 6.10 5.50 6.17
N ASN A 51 6.86 4.48 5.75
CA ASN A 51 6.83 4.00 4.38
C ASN A 51 5.46 3.38 4.01
N CYS A 52 4.83 2.63 4.92
CA CYS A 52 3.48 2.11 4.74
C CYS A 52 2.41 3.22 4.69
N LYS A 53 2.54 4.25 5.52
CA LYS A 53 1.66 5.43 5.50
C LYS A 53 1.78 6.18 4.17
N ASN A 54 3.01 6.42 3.72
CA ASN A 54 3.29 7.13 2.47
C ASN A 54 2.86 6.32 1.23
N ALA A 55 3.06 5.00 1.23
CA ALA A 55 2.63 4.12 0.14
C ALA A 55 1.10 4.10 0.00
N LYS A 56 0.36 4.01 1.13
CA LYS A 56 -1.11 4.07 1.14
C LYS A 56 -1.63 5.40 0.61
N ASP A 57 -1.09 6.53 1.08
CA ASP A 57 -1.49 7.87 0.60
C ASP A 57 -1.14 8.06 -0.89
N GLY A 58 0.10 7.75 -1.29
CA GLY A 58 0.54 7.88 -2.67
C GLY A 58 -0.30 7.06 -3.66
N PHE A 59 -0.59 5.80 -3.31
CA PHE A 59 -1.42 4.93 -4.14
C PHE A 59 -2.88 5.40 -4.20
N PHE A 60 -3.42 5.89 -3.09
CA PHE A 60 -4.76 6.45 -3.04
C PHE A 60 -4.88 7.68 -3.95
N ARG A 61 -3.94 8.63 -3.88
CA ARG A 61 -3.92 9.81 -4.76
C ARG A 61 -3.81 9.45 -6.23
N TYR A 62 -2.97 8.46 -6.56
CA TYR A 62 -2.91 7.93 -7.93
C TYR A 62 -4.28 7.43 -8.41
N LYS A 63 -4.98 6.63 -7.59
CA LYS A 63 -6.33 6.14 -7.93
C LYS A 63 -7.33 7.27 -8.12
N GLN A 64 -7.31 8.28 -7.26
CA GLN A 64 -8.19 9.45 -7.40
C GLN A 64 -7.96 10.18 -8.72
N LEU A 65 -6.70 10.44 -9.09
CA LEU A 65 -6.37 11.08 -10.37
C LEU A 65 -6.89 10.26 -11.57
N LYS A 66 -6.70 8.93 -11.54
CA LYS A 66 -7.20 8.04 -12.59
C LYS A 66 -8.73 7.92 -12.63
N ALA A 67 -9.40 8.07 -11.49
CA ALA A 67 -10.85 8.10 -11.44
C ALA A 67 -11.43 9.41 -11.99
N VAL A 68 -10.72 10.54 -11.87
CA VAL A 68 -11.14 11.82 -12.47
C VAL A 68 -11.06 11.75 -14.01
N ASP A 69 -10.07 11.03 -14.57
CA ASP A 69 -9.96 10.79 -16.02
C ASP A 69 -11.15 9.98 -16.58
N HIS A 70 -11.88 9.26 -15.72
CA HIS A 70 -13.10 8.53 -16.05
C HIS A 70 -14.24 8.96 -15.10
N PRO A 71 -14.85 10.14 -15.32
CA PRO A 71 -15.89 10.64 -14.44
C PRO A 71 -17.04 9.63 -14.43
N ILE A 72 -17.15 8.89 -13.33
CA ILE A 72 -18.31 8.08 -13.06
C ILE A 72 -19.44 9.07 -12.77
N ASP A 73 -20.46 9.08 -13.61
CA ASP A 73 -21.71 9.74 -13.25
C ASP A 73 -22.26 9.01 -12.01
N TYR A 74 -22.24 9.71 -10.88
CA TYR A 74 -22.72 9.20 -9.60
C TYR A 74 -24.18 8.76 -9.68
N LYS A 75 -24.96 9.39 -10.58
CA LYS A 75 -26.34 9.00 -10.86
C LYS A 75 -26.40 7.61 -11.50
N ASP A 76 -25.59 7.37 -12.52
CA ASP A 76 -25.54 6.07 -13.19
C ASP A 76 -25.05 4.95 -12.26
N ALA A 77 -24.05 5.24 -11.42
CA ALA A 77 -23.58 4.28 -10.42
C ALA A 77 -24.66 3.93 -9.38
N PHE A 78 -25.39 4.95 -8.91
CA PHE A 78 -26.47 4.78 -7.93
C PHE A 78 -27.67 4.03 -8.53
N ASP A 79 -28.11 4.42 -9.73
CA ASP A 79 -29.22 3.78 -10.44
C ASP A 79 -28.90 2.30 -10.74
N ASN A 80 -27.67 1.99 -11.12
CA ASN A 80 -27.23 0.61 -11.31
C ASN A 80 -27.25 -0.20 -10.00
N MET A 81 -26.87 0.37 -8.86
CA MET A 81 -26.98 -0.30 -7.55
C MET A 81 -28.44 -0.59 -7.19
N LEU A 82 -29.34 0.38 -7.35
CA LEU A 82 -30.77 0.21 -7.07
C LEU A 82 -31.44 -0.83 -7.97
N ASN A 83 -31.02 -0.92 -9.23
CA ASN A 83 -31.59 -1.85 -10.20
C ASN A 83 -31.00 -3.28 -10.08
N LYS A 84 -29.80 -3.43 -9.50
CA LYS A 84 -29.16 -4.75 -9.29
C LYS A 84 -29.91 -5.63 -8.29
N GLY A 85 -30.63 -5.02 -7.33
CA GLY A 85 -31.41 -5.73 -6.31
C GLY A 85 -32.84 -6.10 -6.74
N LYS A 86 -33.24 -5.81 -7.98
CA LYS A 86 -34.60 -6.06 -8.49
C LYS A 86 -34.71 -7.27 -9.43
N LYS A 87 -33.67 -8.11 -9.52
CA LYS A 87 -33.68 -9.38 -10.27
C LYS A 87 -33.77 -10.56 -9.32
#